data_AF-A0A7X8W328-F1
#
_entry.id   AF-A0A7X8W328-F1
#
_cell.length_a   1.000
_cell.length_b   1.000
_cell.length_c   1.000
_cell.angle_alpha   90.00
_cell.angle_beta   90.00
_cell.angle_gamma   90.00
#
_symmetry.space_group_name_H-M   'P 1'
#
loop_
_entity.id
_entity.type
_entity.pdbx_description
1 polymer ?
#
loop_
_entity_poly.entity_id
_entity_poly.type
_entity_poly.pdbx_seq_one_letter_code
_entity_poly.pdbx_strand_id
1 'polypeptide(L)'
;MRKNYLFILMAIILVCFISCKTVEPVNYGISYNLDGGTFEEGKDNPASYTEKTPTFTLNAPIKKGYSFNGWIVNGDKDNLKTEVTIEEGSVGDMNLTATWEIVVYTITYEKNILVPEVEGPVIIEGPTNKLSYTVEDDFTLINPEEDGYIFLGWTLKNEDPTVAEKDFHIKKGTTGDKDFVIVLEPKDFDISYNLNKGTLPEGSVNPTTYNRNLEKVTLANPIRPFYDFIGWVEDGVEGSVPSTKLTLDFANMNFSKSYSAVWEVQKFDITYDIATGNFAPDAVLPSFYTVPTAREDYLAIVALEPEREHYTFKGWSFEPAIEKLLETSPAPITATALWEPIPY
;
A
#
# COMPACT_ATOMS: atom_id res chain seq x y z
N MET A 1 -8.13 -114.83 39.05
CA MET A 1 -7.19 -114.72 37.92
C MET A 1 -7.92 -114.08 36.74
N ARG A 2 -7.55 -112.83 36.44
CA ARG A 2 -7.97 -112.01 35.28
C ARG A 2 -7.11 -112.39 34.06
N LYS A 3 -7.56 -112.00 32.85
CA LYS A 3 -6.93 -112.05 31.49
C LYS A 3 -7.32 -113.30 30.70
N ASN A 4 -7.86 -113.28 29.48
CA ASN A 4 -7.85 -112.28 28.40
C ASN A 4 -9.08 -112.47 27.46
N TYR A 5 -10.14 -111.67 27.66
CA TYR A 5 -11.14 -111.36 26.62
C TYR A 5 -10.64 -110.26 25.65
N LEU A 6 -9.32 -110.01 25.63
CA LEU A 6 -8.66 -108.87 24.99
C LEU A 6 -8.10 -109.19 23.59
N PHE A 7 -8.66 -110.18 22.89
CA PHE A 7 -8.25 -110.49 21.52
C PHE A 7 -9.41 -110.56 20.52
N ILE A 8 -10.66 -110.43 20.98
CA ILE A 8 -11.86 -110.48 20.12
C ILE A 8 -12.59 -109.12 20.09
N LEU A 9 -12.18 -108.15 20.93
CA LEU A 9 -12.62 -106.75 20.85
C LEU A 9 -11.71 -105.88 19.96
N MET A 10 -10.98 -106.51 19.05
CA MET A 10 -10.15 -105.82 18.04
C MET A 10 -10.58 -106.23 16.61
N ALA A 11 -11.79 -106.79 16.47
CA ALA A 11 -12.59 -106.52 15.30
C ALA A 11 -13.29 -105.17 15.55
N ILE A 12 -13.34 -104.29 14.55
CA ILE A 12 -14.22 -103.09 14.53
C ILE A 12 -13.63 -101.81 15.18
N ILE A 13 -12.33 -101.53 15.00
CA ILE A 13 -11.87 -100.13 14.82
C ILE A 13 -10.95 -100.09 13.59
N LEU A 14 -11.45 -100.65 12.49
CA LEU A 14 -10.89 -100.48 11.15
C LEU A 14 -12.00 -100.01 10.20
N VAL A 15 -12.89 -99.16 10.69
CA VAL A 15 -13.85 -98.42 9.88
C VAL A 15 -13.78 -96.97 10.33
N CYS A 16 -13.63 -96.10 9.35
CA CYS A 16 -13.64 -94.65 9.49
C CYS A 16 -12.37 -94.01 10.08
N PHE A 17 -11.23 -94.16 9.38
CA PHE A 17 -10.57 -92.92 8.95
C PHE A 17 -11.58 -92.22 8.04
N ILE A 18 -12.51 -91.47 8.64
CA ILE A 18 -13.14 -90.37 7.94
C ILE A 18 -11.94 -89.55 7.52
N SER A 19 -11.59 -89.64 6.23
CA SER A 19 -10.96 -88.54 5.53
C SER A 19 -11.88 -87.36 5.78
N CYS A 20 -11.68 -86.68 6.91
CA CYS A 20 -12.23 -85.38 7.16
C CYS A 20 -11.54 -84.55 6.11
N LYS A 21 -12.17 -84.45 4.94
CA LYS A 21 -11.75 -83.52 3.91
C LYS A 21 -11.68 -82.19 4.64
N THR A 22 -10.47 -81.70 4.87
CA THR A 22 -10.26 -80.33 5.27
C THR A 22 -10.90 -79.51 4.17
N VAL A 23 -12.05 -78.93 4.47
CA VAL A 23 -12.69 -77.98 3.56
C VAL A 23 -11.72 -76.82 3.46
N GLU A 24 -11.08 -76.71 2.31
CA GLU A 24 -10.22 -75.56 1.99
C GLU A 24 -11.09 -74.31 2.10
N PRO A 25 -10.63 -73.27 2.81
CA PRO A 25 -11.39 -72.03 2.92
C PRO A 25 -11.71 -71.47 1.54
N VAL A 26 -12.91 -70.94 1.36
CA VAL A 26 -13.29 -70.34 0.07
C VAL A 26 -12.69 -68.93 0.03
N ASN A 27 -11.89 -68.65 -0.99
CA ASN A 27 -11.31 -67.33 -1.17
C ASN A 27 -12.31 -66.41 -1.88
N TYR A 28 -12.66 -65.30 -1.25
CA TYR A 28 -13.54 -64.26 -1.75
C TYR A 28 -12.72 -63.03 -2.13
N GLY A 29 -12.95 -62.50 -3.34
CA GLY A 29 -12.24 -61.35 -3.86
C GLY A 29 -12.78 -60.02 -3.33
N ILE A 30 -11.89 -59.05 -3.12
CA ILE A 30 -12.27 -57.67 -2.86
C ILE A 30 -11.79 -56.81 -4.02
N SER A 31 -12.72 -56.11 -4.67
CA SER A 31 -12.42 -55.16 -5.73
C SER A 31 -12.55 -53.72 -5.22
N TYR A 32 -11.58 -52.88 -5.55
CA TYR A 32 -11.54 -51.47 -5.18
C TYR A 32 -11.58 -50.59 -6.43
N ASN A 33 -12.60 -49.77 -6.55
CA ASN A 33 -12.60 -48.62 -7.45
C ASN A 33 -12.36 -47.35 -6.61
N LEU A 34 -11.15 -46.80 -6.69
CA LEU A 34 -10.78 -45.63 -5.87
C LEU A 34 -11.23 -44.29 -6.44
N ASP A 35 -11.86 -44.29 -7.63
CA ASP A 35 -12.32 -43.07 -8.32
C ASP A 35 -11.23 -41.97 -8.40
N GLY A 36 -10.03 -42.38 -8.83
CA GLY A 36 -8.86 -41.51 -8.94
C GLY A 36 -8.11 -41.22 -7.64
N GLY A 37 -8.54 -41.80 -6.50
CA GLY A 37 -7.75 -41.83 -5.27
C GLY A 37 -6.70 -42.95 -5.25
N THR A 38 -5.92 -43.00 -4.18
CA THR A 38 -4.88 -44.00 -3.93
C THR A 38 -4.89 -44.40 -2.44
N PHE A 39 -4.36 -45.56 -2.09
CA PHE A 39 -4.05 -45.83 -0.68
C PHE A 39 -2.78 -45.07 -0.26
N GLU A 40 -2.66 -44.79 1.04
CA GLU A 40 -1.40 -44.30 1.59
C GLU A 40 -0.31 -45.36 1.43
N GLU A 41 0.91 -44.91 1.19
CA GLU A 41 2.06 -45.80 1.02
C GLU A 41 2.21 -46.74 2.23
N GLY A 42 2.21 -48.05 1.96
CA GLY A 42 2.29 -49.09 3.00
C GLY A 42 0.99 -49.38 3.75
N LYS A 43 -0.15 -48.78 3.36
CA LYS A 43 -1.48 -49.03 3.95
C LYS A 43 -2.47 -49.62 2.95
N ASP A 44 -1.99 -50.49 2.07
CA ASP A 44 -2.85 -51.19 1.12
C ASP A 44 -3.87 -52.09 1.84
N ASN A 45 -5.07 -52.14 1.28
CA ASN A 45 -6.10 -53.06 1.71
C ASN A 45 -5.91 -54.45 1.07
N PRO A 46 -6.32 -55.54 1.74
CA PRO A 46 -6.18 -56.89 1.20
C PRO A 46 -7.05 -57.08 -0.05
N ALA A 47 -6.54 -57.82 -1.04
CA ALA A 47 -7.26 -58.11 -2.28
C ALA A 47 -8.26 -59.28 -2.17
N SER A 48 -8.20 -60.05 -1.08
CA SER A 48 -9.11 -61.17 -0.84
C SER A 48 -9.15 -61.56 0.64
N TYR A 49 -10.17 -62.32 1.02
CA TYR A 49 -10.33 -62.90 2.35
C TYR A 49 -11.03 -64.26 2.27
N THR A 50 -11.05 -64.98 3.38
CA THR A 50 -11.76 -66.26 3.55
C THR A 50 -12.67 -66.18 4.77
N GLU A 51 -13.58 -67.13 4.92
CA GLU A 51 -14.47 -67.20 6.10
C GLU A 51 -13.73 -67.36 7.43
N LYS A 52 -12.42 -67.67 7.40
CA LYS A 52 -11.54 -67.81 8.58
C LYS A 52 -10.55 -66.65 8.75
N THR A 53 -10.63 -65.63 7.89
CA THR A 53 -9.75 -64.46 8.01
C THR A 53 -10.15 -63.68 9.27
N PRO A 54 -9.21 -63.36 10.19
CA PRO A 54 -9.53 -62.57 11.38
C PRO A 54 -10.13 -61.22 10.98
N THR A 55 -11.04 -60.70 11.80
CA THR A 55 -11.68 -59.41 11.56
C THR A 55 -10.66 -58.30 11.27
N PHE A 56 -10.87 -57.55 10.20
CA PHE A 56 -10.05 -56.39 9.84
C PHE A 56 -10.88 -55.24 9.29
N THR A 57 -10.33 -54.04 9.41
CA THR A 57 -10.93 -52.80 8.89
C THR A 57 -10.17 -52.34 7.67
N LEU A 58 -10.91 -51.88 6.67
CA LEU A 58 -10.34 -51.30 5.46
C LEU A 58 -9.84 -49.87 5.73
N ASN A 59 -8.62 -49.59 5.31
CA ASN A 59 -8.05 -48.25 5.29
C ASN A 59 -8.83 -47.37 4.31
N ALA A 60 -9.09 -46.12 4.71
CA ALA A 60 -9.60 -45.11 3.81
C ALA A 60 -8.53 -44.75 2.75
N PRO A 61 -8.91 -44.57 1.48
CA PRO A 61 -8.01 -44.03 0.48
C PRO A 61 -7.85 -42.53 0.68
N ILE A 62 -6.87 -41.95 -0.02
CA ILE A 62 -6.63 -40.51 -0.11
C ILE A 62 -6.75 -40.02 -1.56
N LYS A 63 -7.24 -38.78 -1.73
CA LYS A 63 -7.30 -38.09 -3.02
C LYS A 63 -6.99 -36.62 -2.80
N LYS A 64 -5.90 -36.12 -3.40
CA LYS A 64 -5.43 -34.74 -3.18
C LYS A 64 -6.53 -33.73 -3.53
N GLY A 65 -6.87 -32.86 -2.57
CA GLY A 65 -7.90 -31.82 -2.77
C GLY A 65 -9.34 -32.27 -2.50
N TYR A 66 -9.53 -33.51 -2.03
CA TYR A 66 -10.85 -34.09 -1.74
C TYR A 66 -10.86 -34.73 -0.35
N SER A 67 -11.99 -34.67 0.34
CA SER A 67 -12.26 -35.44 1.55
C SER A 67 -12.90 -36.78 1.17
N PHE A 68 -12.46 -37.86 1.84
CA PHE A 68 -13.09 -39.16 1.68
C PHE A 68 -14.47 -39.15 2.35
N ASN A 69 -15.53 -39.30 1.55
CA ASN A 69 -16.91 -39.28 2.04
C ASN A 69 -17.38 -40.68 2.46
N GLY A 70 -16.81 -41.73 1.85
CA GLY A 70 -17.06 -43.12 2.22
C GLY A 70 -17.08 -44.09 1.03
N TRP A 71 -17.34 -45.36 1.33
CA TRP A 71 -17.45 -46.45 0.37
C TRP A 71 -18.91 -46.75 0.01
N ILE A 72 -19.19 -46.91 -1.27
CA ILE A 72 -20.36 -47.62 -1.78
C ILE A 72 -19.99 -49.11 -1.79
N VAL A 73 -20.70 -49.91 -1.00
CA VAL A 73 -20.44 -51.35 -0.87
C VAL A 73 -21.44 -52.12 -1.72
N ASN A 74 -20.95 -52.97 -2.63
CA ASN A 74 -21.76 -53.82 -3.52
C ASN A 74 -22.85 -53.06 -4.30
N GLY A 75 -22.58 -51.80 -4.65
CA GLY A 75 -23.49 -50.95 -5.41
C GLY A 75 -24.62 -50.30 -4.60
N ASP A 76 -24.66 -50.47 -3.28
CA ASP A 76 -25.62 -49.80 -2.41
C ASP A 76 -25.27 -48.31 -2.24
N LYS A 77 -25.81 -47.49 -3.13
CA LYS A 77 -25.54 -46.04 -3.19
C LYS A 77 -26.22 -45.26 -2.07
N ASP A 78 -27.23 -45.82 -1.43
CA ASP A 78 -28.03 -45.14 -0.41
C ASP A 78 -27.41 -45.30 0.99
N ASN A 79 -26.39 -46.15 1.13
CA ASN A 79 -25.77 -46.50 2.41
C ASN A 79 -24.25 -46.39 2.36
N LEU A 80 -23.78 -45.14 2.27
CA LEU A 80 -22.35 -44.85 2.25
C LEU A 80 -21.68 -45.23 3.58
N LYS A 81 -20.56 -45.95 3.51
CA LYS A 81 -19.80 -46.42 4.67
C LYS A 81 -18.47 -45.70 4.79
N THR A 82 -18.32 -44.82 5.79
CA THR A 82 -17.04 -44.16 6.08
C THR A 82 -15.98 -45.13 6.60
N GLU A 83 -16.41 -46.25 7.18
CA GLU A 83 -15.56 -47.35 7.63
C GLU A 83 -16.21 -48.68 7.22
N VAL A 84 -15.39 -49.63 6.76
CA VAL A 84 -15.85 -50.98 6.41
C VAL A 84 -14.99 -51.99 7.15
N THR A 85 -15.64 -52.76 8.02
CA THR A 85 -15.04 -53.87 8.77
C THR A 85 -15.56 -55.17 8.20
N ILE A 86 -14.64 -56.08 7.85
CA ILE A 86 -14.96 -57.43 7.41
C ILE A 86 -14.74 -58.33 8.62
N GLU A 87 -15.82 -58.84 9.19
CA GLU A 87 -15.78 -59.71 10.37
C GLU A 87 -15.35 -61.14 9.99
N GLU A 88 -14.65 -61.82 10.89
CA GLU A 88 -14.41 -63.26 10.77
C GLU A 88 -15.75 -64.01 10.58
N GLY A 89 -15.78 -64.95 9.63
CA GLY A 89 -17.00 -65.64 9.22
C GLY A 89 -17.75 -64.97 8.06
N SER A 90 -17.33 -63.78 7.60
CA SER A 90 -17.91 -63.14 6.41
C SER A 90 -17.71 -64.00 5.15
N VAL A 91 -18.65 -63.94 4.21
CA VAL A 91 -18.63 -64.70 2.94
C VAL A 91 -19.09 -63.84 1.76
N GLY A 92 -18.62 -64.18 0.56
CA GLY A 92 -19.03 -63.54 -0.71
C GLY A 92 -18.05 -62.48 -1.20
N ASP A 93 -18.01 -62.24 -2.50
CA ASP A 93 -17.14 -61.19 -3.07
C ASP A 93 -17.64 -59.79 -2.68
N MET A 94 -16.71 -58.84 -2.52
CA MET A 94 -17.01 -57.44 -2.20
C MET A 94 -16.53 -56.51 -3.31
N ASN A 95 -17.38 -55.56 -3.70
CA ASN A 95 -17.03 -54.47 -4.59
C ASN A 95 -17.18 -53.15 -3.86
N LEU A 96 -16.10 -52.39 -3.71
CA LEU A 96 -16.09 -51.10 -3.03
C LEU A 96 -15.75 -49.97 -4.00
N THR A 97 -16.56 -48.91 -4.00
CA THR A 97 -16.26 -47.67 -4.74
C THR A 97 -16.10 -46.51 -3.78
N ALA A 98 -14.94 -45.86 -3.81
CA ALA A 98 -14.67 -44.68 -3.00
C ALA A 98 -15.46 -43.48 -3.52
N THR A 99 -15.96 -42.65 -2.61
CA THR A 99 -16.63 -41.39 -2.95
C THR A 99 -15.93 -40.23 -2.26
N TRP A 100 -15.99 -39.08 -2.91
CA TRP A 100 -15.17 -37.92 -2.59
C TRP A 100 -16.02 -36.66 -2.58
N GLU A 101 -15.74 -35.77 -1.63
CA GLU A 101 -16.26 -34.41 -1.63
C GLU A 101 -15.10 -33.44 -1.88
N ILE A 102 -15.28 -32.46 -2.76
CA ILE A 102 -14.22 -31.50 -3.08
C ILE A 102 -14.00 -30.56 -1.91
N VAL A 103 -12.74 -30.37 -1.49
CA VAL A 103 -12.43 -29.44 -0.40
C VAL A 103 -12.36 -28.02 -0.94
N VAL A 104 -13.02 -27.11 -0.24
CA VAL A 104 -12.94 -25.66 -0.50
C VAL A 104 -11.90 -25.06 0.45
N TYR A 105 -10.90 -24.39 -0.12
CA TYR A 105 -9.85 -23.68 0.60
C TYR A 105 -10.15 -22.19 0.64
N THR A 106 -9.80 -21.55 1.75
CA THR A 106 -9.99 -20.11 1.96
C THR A 106 -8.78 -19.31 1.49
N ILE A 107 -9.05 -18.07 1.10
CA ILE A 107 -8.03 -17.08 0.76
C ILE A 107 -8.24 -15.84 1.62
N THR A 108 -7.18 -15.39 2.29
CA THR A 108 -7.15 -14.12 3.02
C THR A 108 -6.13 -13.17 2.39
N TYR A 109 -6.33 -11.86 2.60
CA TYR A 109 -5.48 -10.81 2.06
C TYR A 109 -5.12 -9.80 3.16
N GLU A 110 -3.85 -9.45 3.26
CA GLU A 110 -3.32 -8.41 4.16
C GLU A 110 -2.43 -7.44 3.35
N LYS A 111 -2.32 -6.17 3.77
CA LYS A 111 -1.37 -5.22 3.16
C LYS A 111 -0.09 -5.16 3.98
N ASN A 112 1.06 -5.29 3.32
CA ASN A 112 2.36 -4.92 3.85
C ASN A 112 2.91 -3.74 3.04
N ILE A 113 2.98 -2.59 3.70
CA ILE A 113 3.62 -1.41 3.13
C ILE A 113 5.08 -1.48 3.55
N LEU A 114 6.00 -1.48 2.60
CA LEU A 114 7.43 -1.40 2.87
C LEU A 114 7.75 0.02 3.36
N VAL A 115 7.51 0.26 4.64
CA VAL A 115 7.88 1.48 5.36
C VAL A 115 9.04 1.18 6.29
N PRO A 116 9.98 2.12 6.51
CA PRO A 116 11.01 1.95 7.51
C PRO A 116 10.48 1.83 8.96
N GLU A 117 9.24 2.26 9.27
CA GLU A 117 8.82 2.48 10.66
C GLU A 117 7.32 2.30 11.00
N VAL A 118 6.54 1.57 10.21
CA VAL A 118 5.19 1.15 10.64
C VAL A 118 5.20 -0.34 10.93
N GLU A 119 5.23 -0.70 12.21
CA GLU A 119 5.09 -2.08 12.64
C GLU A 119 3.68 -2.59 12.32
N GLY A 120 3.63 -3.61 11.45
CA GLY A 120 2.52 -4.55 11.38
C GLY A 120 1.68 -4.46 10.09
N PRO A 121 1.18 -5.61 9.61
CA PRO A 121 0.27 -5.65 8.48
C PRO A 121 -1.08 -5.01 8.84
N VAL A 122 -1.59 -4.15 7.97
CA VAL A 122 -2.96 -3.61 8.10
C VAL A 122 -3.89 -4.58 7.37
N ILE A 123 -4.83 -5.17 8.12
CA ILE A 123 -5.89 -6.01 7.56
C ILE A 123 -6.91 -5.09 6.87
N ILE A 124 -7.18 -5.35 5.60
CA ILE A 124 -8.20 -4.63 4.81
C ILE A 124 -9.06 -5.62 4.04
N GLU A 125 -10.27 -5.22 3.67
CA GLU A 125 -11.03 -5.94 2.66
C GLU A 125 -10.30 -5.83 1.32
N GLY A 126 -9.90 -6.98 0.78
CA GLY A 126 -9.06 -7.04 -0.42
C GLY A 126 -9.75 -6.50 -1.68
N PRO A 127 -9.01 -6.35 -2.78
CA PRO A 127 -9.60 -6.13 -4.10
C PRO A 127 -10.55 -7.28 -4.45
N THR A 128 -11.31 -7.13 -5.54
CA THR A 128 -12.34 -8.04 -6.09
C THR A 128 -11.91 -9.49 -6.41
N ASN A 129 -10.80 -9.97 -5.86
CA ASN A 129 -10.32 -11.34 -5.96
C ASN A 129 -11.20 -12.33 -5.19
N LYS A 130 -11.11 -13.59 -5.59
CA LYS A 130 -11.79 -14.70 -4.92
C LYS A 130 -11.34 -14.80 -3.45
N LEU A 131 -12.27 -15.15 -2.57
CA LEU A 131 -12.01 -15.44 -1.14
C LEU A 131 -11.89 -16.95 -0.87
N SER A 132 -12.08 -17.78 -1.90
CA SER A 132 -11.93 -19.22 -1.81
C SER A 132 -11.64 -19.84 -3.17
N TYR A 133 -11.12 -21.06 -3.14
CA TYR A 133 -10.85 -21.86 -4.33
C TYR A 133 -10.89 -23.35 -4.01
N THR A 134 -10.94 -24.17 -5.05
CA THR A 134 -10.84 -25.63 -4.98
C THR A 134 -9.61 -26.11 -5.72
N VAL A 135 -9.27 -27.39 -5.57
CA VAL A 135 -8.15 -28.01 -6.30
C VAL A 135 -8.31 -27.98 -7.83
N GLU A 136 -9.53 -27.74 -8.32
CA GLU A 136 -9.84 -27.67 -9.76
C GLU A 136 -9.73 -26.25 -10.34
N ASP A 137 -9.60 -25.22 -9.50
CA ASP A 137 -9.50 -23.84 -9.93
C ASP A 137 -8.13 -23.51 -10.57
N ASP A 138 -8.16 -22.60 -11.54
CA ASP A 138 -7.00 -22.07 -12.24
C ASP A 138 -7.24 -20.58 -12.55
N PHE A 139 -6.50 -19.68 -11.90
CA PHE A 139 -6.68 -18.23 -12.06
C PHE A 139 -5.48 -17.41 -11.56
N THR A 140 -5.37 -16.19 -12.08
CA THR A 140 -4.39 -15.20 -11.65
C THR A 140 -5.04 -14.18 -10.73
N LEU A 141 -4.32 -13.73 -9.70
CA LEU A 141 -4.77 -12.65 -8.82
C LEU A 141 -4.82 -11.32 -9.59
N ILE A 142 -5.88 -10.56 -9.39
CA ILE A 142 -6.05 -9.21 -9.95
C ILE A 142 -5.25 -8.24 -9.10
N ASN A 143 -4.32 -7.51 -9.71
CA ASN A 143 -3.48 -6.53 -9.03
C ASN A 143 -4.29 -5.32 -8.53
N PRO A 144 -4.06 -4.87 -7.29
CA PRO A 144 -4.76 -3.70 -6.75
C PRO A 144 -4.18 -2.42 -7.33
N GLU A 145 -5.04 -1.41 -7.49
CA GLU A 145 -4.64 -0.03 -7.74
C GLU A 145 -4.78 0.74 -6.43
N GLU A 146 -3.68 1.30 -5.93
CA GLU A 146 -3.63 1.96 -4.62
C GLU A 146 -2.99 3.34 -4.76
N ASP A 147 -3.79 4.37 -4.53
CA ASP A 147 -3.35 5.76 -4.63
C ASP A 147 -2.19 6.04 -3.67
N GLY A 148 -1.14 6.68 -4.21
CA GLY A 148 0.06 7.03 -3.44
C GLY A 148 1.04 5.86 -3.23
N TYR A 149 0.78 4.69 -3.81
CA TYR A 149 1.67 3.54 -3.75
C TYR A 149 1.99 2.96 -5.13
N ILE A 150 3.10 2.25 -5.21
CA ILE A 150 3.45 1.36 -6.31
C ILE A 150 3.23 -0.07 -5.80
N PHE A 151 2.44 -0.84 -6.54
CA PHE A 151 2.27 -2.26 -6.30
C PHE A 151 3.51 -3.02 -6.75
N LEU A 152 4.16 -3.71 -5.81
CA LEU A 152 5.35 -4.53 -6.06
C LEU A 152 4.99 -5.97 -6.39
N GLY A 153 4.00 -6.55 -5.70
CA GLY A 153 3.55 -7.91 -5.97
C GLY A 153 2.73 -8.53 -4.84
N TRP A 154 2.34 -9.78 -5.05
CA TRP A 154 1.76 -10.68 -4.06
C TRP A 154 2.86 -11.57 -3.47
N THR A 155 2.79 -11.83 -2.17
CA THR A 155 3.59 -12.84 -1.48
C THR A 155 2.74 -13.59 -0.46
N LEU A 156 3.18 -14.73 0.07
CA LEU A 156 2.49 -15.37 1.20
C LEU A 156 2.90 -14.73 2.54
N LYS A 157 2.02 -14.75 3.54
CA LYS A 157 2.20 -14.08 4.84
C LYS A 157 3.52 -14.37 5.57
N ASN A 158 4.13 -15.53 5.32
CA ASN A 158 5.37 -15.96 5.97
C ASN A 158 6.58 -15.94 5.02
N GLU A 159 6.45 -15.35 3.83
CA GLU A 159 7.52 -15.21 2.84
C GLU A 159 8.15 -13.81 2.89
N ASP A 160 9.40 -13.71 2.44
CA ASP A 160 10.10 -12.43 2.36
C ASP A 160 9.39 -11.51 1.34
N PRO A 161 9.06 -10.26 1.68
CA PRO A 161 8.39 -9.34 0.76
C PRO A 161 9.14 -9.09 -0.57
N THR A 162 10.45 -9.31 -0.59
CA THR A 162 11.27 -9.15 -1.81
C THR A 162 11.02 -10.23 -2.87
N VAL A 163 10.36 -11.33 -2.52
CA VAL A 163 9.96 -12.37 -3.49
C VAL A 163 8.59 -12.12 -4.13
N ALA A 164 7.97 -10.99 -3.80
CA ALA A 164 6.64 -10.66 -4.28
C ALA A 164 6.58 -10.58 -5.82
N GLU A 165 5.53 -11.15 -6.40
CA GLU A 165 5.34 -11.21 -7.86
C GLU A 165 4.00 -10.59 -8.29
N LYS A 166 4.01 -9.92 -9.44
CA LYS A 166 2.81 -9.24 -9.97
C LYS A 166 1.84 -10.18 -10.66
N ASP A 167 2.31 -11.33 -11.13
CA ASP A 167 1.53 -12.29 -11.90
C ASP A 167 1.31 -13.59 -11.11
N PHE A 168 0.85 -13.46 -9.86
CA PHE A 168 0.65 -14.61 -8.98
C PHE A 168 -0.51 -15.48 -9.46
N HIS A 169 -0.23 -16.77 -9.68
CA HIS A 169 -1.17 -17.68 -10.32
C HIS A 169 -1.46 -18.91 -9.45
N ILE A 170 -2.73 -19.07 -9.08
CA ILE A 170 -3.26 -20.29 -8.47
C ILE A 170 -3.50 -21.29 -9.60
N LYS A 171 -2.64 -22.31 -9.67
CA LYS A 171 -2.73 -23.38 -10.69
C LYS A 171 -3.69 -24.47 -10.24
N LYS A 172 -4.31 -25.15 -11.20
CA LYS A 172 -4.99 -26.42 -10.96
C LYS A 172 -4.09 -27.40 -10.20
N GLY A 173 -4.63 -28.04 -9.17
CA GLY A 173 -3.90 -28.94 -8.28
C GLY A 173 -3.33 -28.28 -7.01
N THR A 174 -3.51 -26.96 -6.84
CA THR A 174 -3.13 -26.24 -5.62
C THR A 174 -4.08 -26.60 -4.48
N THR A 175 -3.54 -26.72 -3.27
CA THR A 175 -4.30 -27.11 -2.06
C THR A 175 -3.88 -26.28 -0.85
N GLY A 176 -4.76 -26.22 0.15
CA GLY A 176 -4.54 -25.57 1.44
C GLY A 176 -4.95 -24.11 1.44
N ASP A 177 -5.29 -23.58 2.62
CA ASP A 177 -5.62 -22.17 2.76
C ASP A 177 -4.43 -21.28 2.38
N LYS A 178 -4.72 -20.07 1.87
CA LYS A 178 -3.72 -19.11 1.41
C LYS A 178 -3.91 -17.77 2.10
N ASP A 179 -2.86 -17.31 2.78
CA ASP A 179 -2.79 -15.98 3.36
C ASP A 179 -1.84 -15.13 2.51
N PHE A 180 -2.41 -14.29 1.64
CA PHE A 180 -1.66 -13.41 0.77
C PHE A 180 -1.37 -12.07 1.43
N VAL A 181 -0.21 -11.53 1.10
CA VAL A 181 0.23 -10.20 1.45
C VAL A 181 0.46 -9.40 0.17
N ILE A 182 -0.20 -8.25 0.08
CA ILE A 182 0.02 -7.24 -0.94
C ILE A 182 1.25 -6.43 -0.52
N VAL A 183 2.29 -6.45 -1.34
CA VAL A 183 3.51 -5.66 -1.10
C VAL A 183 3.42 -4.35 -1.87
N LEU A 184 3.48 -3.25 -1.12
CA LEU A 184 3.38 -1.87 -1.63
C LEU A 184 4.63 -1.09 -1.24
N GLU A 185 5.13 -0.25 -2.15
CA GLU A 185 6.11 0.79 -1.84
C GLU A 185 5.48 2.18 -2.03
N PRO A 186 5.83 3.17 -1.20
CA PRO A 186 5.36 4.55 -1.38
C PRO A 186 5.81 5.11 -2.73
N LYS A 187 4.88 5.75 -3.44
CA LYS A 187 5.20 6.45 -4.68
C LYS A 187 5.74 7.84 -4.37
N ASP A 188 6.85 8.21 -5.00
CA ASP A 188 7.38 9.58 -4.97
C ASP A 188 6.63 10.48 -5.96
N PHE A 189 6.37 11.71 -5.54
CA PHE A 189 5.73 12.79 -6.30
C PHE A 189 6.62 14.01 -6.33
N ASP A 190 6.62 14.73 -7.44
CA ASP A 190 7.44 15.93 -7.61
C ASP A 190 6.84 17.14 -6.90
N ILE A 191 7.71 18.02 -6.42
CA ILE A 191 7.36 19.38 -5.99
C ILE A 191 8.16 20.36 -6.83
N SER A 192 7.48 21.36 -7.38
CA SER A 192 8.12 22.43 -8.15
C SER A 192 7.83 23.82 -7.55
N TYR A 193 8.77 24.72 -7.74
CA TYR A 193 8.72 26.07 -7.17
C TYR A 193 9.03 27.11 -8.24
N ASN A 194 8.11 28.06 -8.45
CA ASN A 194 8.37 29.27 -9.21
C ASN A 194 8.67 30.43 -8.26
N LEU A 195 9.94 30.83 -8.17
CA LEU A 195 10.37 31.89 -7.26
C LEU A 195 10.02 33.31 -7.76
N ASN A 196 9.48 33.46 -8.98
CA ASN A 196 9.12 34.75 -9.57
C ASN A 196 10.25 35.80 -9.44
N LYS A 197 11.44 35.44 -9.93
CA LYS A 197 12.71 36.21 -9.85
C LYS A 197 13.35 36.32 -8.46
N GLY A 198 12.77 35.70 -7.43
CA GLY A 198 13.45 35.51 -6.15
C GLY A 198 14.48 34.39 -6.19
N THR A 199 15.21 34.23 -5.09
CA THR A 199 16.19 33.17 -4.86
C THR A 199 16.02 32.63 -3.45
N LEU A 200 16.28 31.34 -3.21
CA LEU A 200 16.35 30.85 -1.83
C LEU A 200 17.56 31.44 -1.10
N PRO A 201 17.47 31.67 0.22
CA PRO A 201 18.63 32.05 1.02
C PRO A 201 19.76 31.02 0.90
N GLU A 202 21.00 31.48 1.06
CA GLU A 202 22.16 30.59 1.01
C GLU A 202 22.03 29.44 2.02
N GLY A 203 22.31 28.21 1.56
CA GLY A 203 22.17 26.99 2.37
C GLY A 203 20.73 26.50 2.59
N SER A 204 19.71 27.23 2.13
CA SER A 204 18.32 26.78 2.20
C SER A 204 17.95 25.92 1.00
N VAL A 205 17.30 24.79 1.26
CA VAL A 205 16.76 23.89 0.23
C VAL A 205 15.32 23.57 0.56
N ASN A 206 14.47 23.52 -0.48
CA ASN A 206 13.12 22.99 -0.38
C ASN A 206 13.08 21.60 -1.01
N PRO A 207 12.25 20.67 -0.49
CA PRO A 207 12.16 19.32 -1.03
C PRO A 207 11.68 19.36 -2.48
N THR A 208 12.33 18.61 -3.37
CA THR A 208 11.91 18.49 -4.78
C THR A 208 11.01 17.30 -5.02
N THR A 209 10.95 16.38 -4.05
CA THR A 209 10.07 15.21 -4.08
C THR A 209 9.50 14.96 -2.70
N TYR A 210 8.38 14.26 -2.67
CA TYR A 210 7.81 13.74 -1.44
C TYR A 210 7.12 12.41 -1.69
N ASN A 211 6.96 11.64 -0.62
CA ASN A 211 5.96 10.57 -0.56
C ASN A 211 5.19 10.71 0.75
N ARG A 212 4.18 9.87 0.93
CA ARG A 212 3.31 9.89 2.10
C ARG A 212 3.99 9.62 3.45
N ASN A 213 5.24 9.15 3.45
CA ASN A 213 6.01 8.90 4.67
C ASN A 213 6.98 10.04 4.99
N LEU A 214 7.14 11.01 4.09
CA LEU A 214 7.97 12.17 4.38
C LEU A 214 7.34 12.94 5.54
N GLU A 215 8.15 13.24 6.57
CA GLU A 215 7.72 14.10 7.66
C GLU A 215 7.28 15.48 7.15
N LYS A 216 6.50 16.18 7.96
CA LYS A 216 6.03 17.52 7.61
C LYS A 216 7.22 18.45 7.39
N VAL A 217 7.24 19.13 6.25
CA VAL A 217 8.29 20.10 5.92
C VAL A 217 7.70 21.50 5.85
N THR A 218 8.32 22.46 6.54
CA THR A 218 8.07 23.88 6.34
C THR A 218 9.00 24.40 5.26
N LEU A 219 8.45 25.02 4.22
CA LEU A 219 9.25 25.56 3.12
C LEU A 219 10.08 26.77 3.58
N ALA A 220 11.33 26.83 3.13
CA ALA A 220 12.15 28.02 3.25
C ALA A 220 11.55 29.14 2.40
N ASN A 221 11.52 30.35 2.97
CA ASN A 221 11.03 31.53 2.27
C ASN A 221 12.13 32.09 1.37
N PRO A 222 11.83 32.35 0.09
CA PRO A 222 12.78 32.98 -0.81
C PRO A 222 13.01 34.45 -0.42
N ILE A 223 14.08 35.02 -0.94
CA ILE A 223 14.38 36.45 -0.88
C ILE A 223 14.38 37.04 -2.29
N ARG A 224 13.95 38.29 -2.38
CA ARG A 224 14.00 39.08 -3.61
C ARG A 224 14.31 40.53 -3.24
N PRO A 225 15.43 41.11 -3.69
CA PRO A 225 15.80 42.48 -3.34
C PRO A 225 14.67 43.47 -3.63
N PHE A 226 14.35 44.32 -2.65
CA PHE A 226 13.32 45.38 -2.74
C PHE A 226 11.86 44.90 -2.78
N TYR A 227 11.60 43.64 -2.45
CA TYR A 227 10.27 43.09 -2.34
C TYR A 227 10.09 42.36 -1.00
N ASP A 228 8.90 42.48 -0.43
CA ASP A 228 8.45 41.69 0.71
C ASP A 228 7.85 40.38 0.23
N PHE A 229 8.25 39.28 0.86
CA PHE A 229 7.68 37.97 0.60
C PHE A 229 6.33 37.85 1.31
N ILE A 230 5.25 37.81 0.53
CA ILE A 230 3.89 37.72 1.05
C ILE A 230 3.51 36.26 1.36
N GLY A 231 4.07 35.31 0.61
CA GLY A 231 3.87 33.89 0.88
C GLY A 231 3.96 33.00 -0.36
N TRP A 232 3.91 31.70 -0.12
CA TRP A 232 3.72 30.68 -1.14
C TRP A 232 2.24 30.52 -1.46
N VAL A 233 1.91 30.43 -2.74
CA VAL A 233 0.58 30.04 -3.23
C VAL A 233 0.71 28.72 -3.99
N GLU A 234 -0.25 27.81 -3.82
CA GLU A 234 -0.32 26.58 -4.62
C GLU A 234 -0.88 26.89 -6.01
N ASP A 235 -0.17 26.50 -7.07
CA ASP A 235 -0.61 26.80 -8.42
C ASP A 235 -1.78 25.90 -8.82
N GLY A 236 -2.68 26.43 -9.66
CA GLY A 236 -3.83 25.68 -10.16
C GLY A 236 -4.93 25.41 -9.12
N VAL A 237 -4.76 25.89 -7.87
CA VAL A 237 -5.77 25.78 -6.81
C VAL A 237 -6.52 27.10 -6.68
N GLU A 238 -7.80 27.09 -7.06
CA GLU A 238 -8.67 28.26 -6.92
C GLU A 238 -8.84 28.63 -5.44
N GLY A 239 -8.71 29.93 -5.13
CA GLY A 239 -8.82 30.43 -3.76
C GLY A 239 -7.58 30.19 -2.89
N SER A 240 -6.48 29.68 -3.46
CA SER A 240 -5.21 29.56 -2.75
C SER A 240 -4.71 30.92 -2.26
N VAL A 241 -4.42 31.03 -0.96
CA VAL A 241 -3.96 32.26 -0.31
C VAL A 241 -2.47 32.18 0.02
N PRO A 242 -1.70 33.25 -0.16
CA PRO A 242 -0.27 33.25 0.17
C PRO A 242 -0.03 32.95 1.65
N SER A 243 0.93 32.06 1.95
CA SER A 243 1.37 31.77 3.32
C SER A 243 2.90 31.80 3.45
N THR A 244 3.40 32.49 4.47
CA THR A 244 4.83 32.55 4.82
C THR A 244 5.29 31.38 5.70
N LYS A 245 4.37 30.51 6.12
CA LYS A 245 4.64 29.31 6.92
C LYS A 245 3.97 28.08 6.31
N LEU A 246 4.10 27.94 4.99
CA LEU A 246 3.55 26.80 4.28
C LEU A 246 4.22 25.50 4.78
N THR A 247 3.43 24.69 5.47
CA THR A 247 3.83 23.36 5.97
C THR A 247 3.10 22.32 5.14
N LEU A 248 3.87 21.44 4.52
CA LEU A 248 3.33 20.39 3.67
C LEU A 248 3.09 19.14 4.53
N ASP A 249 1.84 18.67 4.54
CA ASP A 249 1.41 17.44 5.19
C ASP A 249 1.06 16.41 4.13
N PHE A 250 1.99 15.49 3.88
CA PHE A 250 1.95 14.58 2.74
C PHE A 250 1.10 13.34 2.98
N ALA A 251 0.57 13.14 4.19
CA ALA A 251 -0.15 11.91 4.58
C ALA A 251 -1.35 11.58 3.68
N ASN A 252 -1.96 12.59 3.05
CA ASN A 252 -3.13 12.46 2.19
C ASN A 252 -2.89 12.93 0.74
N MET A 253 -1.64 13.13 0.32
CA MET A 253 -1.32 13.65 -1.01
C MET A 253 -0.84 12.55 -1.95
N ASN A 254 -1.43 12.46 -3.15
CA ASN A 254 -1.18 11.43 -4.16
C ASN A 254 -0.90 12.01 -5.57
N PHE A 255 -0.43 13.26 -5.68
CA PHE A 255 -0.09 13.91 -6.95
C PHE A 255 0.94 15.03 -6.80
N SER A 256 1.75 15.26 -7.83
CA SER A 256 2.77 16.31 -7.83
C SER A 256 2.21 17.70 -7.54
N LYS A 257 2.98 18.53 -6.84
CA LYS A 257 2.59 19.88 -6.40
C LYS A 257 3.44 20.95 -7.08
N SER A 258 2.88 22.15 -7.25
CA SER A 258 3.66 23.32 -7.60
C SER A 258 3.23 24.55 -6.80
N TYR A 259 4.22 25.38 -6.48
CA TYR A 259 4.02 26.59 -5.69
C TYR A 259 4.71 27.79 -6.33
N SER A 260 4.04 28.94 -6.29
CA SER A 260 4.60 30.22 -6.71
C SER A 260 4.86 31.14 -5.52
N ALA A 261 5.98 31.86 -5.56
CA ALA A 261 6.29 32.91 -4.60
C ALA A 261 5.52 34.20 -4.94
N VAL A 262 4.80 34.75 -3.95
CA VAL A 262 4.07 36.01 -4.06
C VAL A 262 4.85 37.13 -3.39
N TRP A 263 4.96 38.25 -4.09
CA TRP A 263 5.81 39.38 -3.72
C TRP A 263 5.02 40.68 -3.71
N GLU A 264 5.28 41.55 -2.74
CA GLU A 264 4.85 42.95 -2.74
C GLU A 264 6.08 43.85 -2.84
N VAL A 265 6.02 44.94 -3.61
CA VAL A 265 7.14 45.88 -3.71
C VAL A 265 7.28 46.67 -2.41
N GLN A 266 8.50 46.79 -1.88
CA GLN A 266 8.76 47.60 -0.70
C GLN A 266 8.55 49.09 -1.02
N LYS A 267 7.89 49.79 -0.09
CA LYS A 267 7.62 51.23 -0.17
C LYS A 267 8.41 51.95 0.90
N PHE A 268 9.06 53.04 0.52
CA PHE A 268 9.89 53.85 1.40
C PHE A 268 9.29 55.24 1.50
N ASP A 269 8.97 55.68 2.72
CA ASP A 269 8.27 56.95 2.94
C ASP A 269 9.08 58.15 2.46
N ILE A 270 8.36 59.16 1.96
CA ILE A 270 8.90 60.46 1.58
C ILE A 270 8.35 61.51 2.55
N THR A 271 9.25 62.25 3.20
CA THR A 271 8.92 63.41 4.03
C THR A 271 9.36 64.69 3.33
N TYR A 272 8.53 65.73 3.39
CA TYR A 272 8.84 67.05 2.84
C TYR A 272 9.09 68.05 3.97
N ASP A 273 10.26 68.68 3.98
CA ASP A 273 10.57 69.82 4.84
C ASP A 273 10.61 71.10 3.99
N ILE A 274 9.53 71.87 4.06
CA ILE A 274 9.38 73.15 3.36
C ILE A 274 9.50 74.35 4.32
N ALA A 275 9.96 74.13 5.55
CA ALA A 275 9.95 75.11 6.64
C ALA A 275 8.56 75.74 6.82
N THR A 276 8.43 77.06 6.62
CA THR A 276 7.15 77.79 6.69
C THR A 276 6.50 78.00 5.32
N GLY A 277 6.99 77.30 4.29
CA GLY A 277 6.41 77.36 2.95
C GLY A 277 5.09 76.58 2.85
N ASN A 278 4.45 76.66 1.69
CA ASN A 278 3.25 75.90 1.36
C ASN A 278 3.35 75.35 -0.07
N PHE A 279 2.75 74.18 -0.30
CA PHE A 279 2.53 73.69 -1.65
C PHE A 279 1.27 74.32 -2.26
N ALA A 280 1.18 74.32 -3.59
CA ALA A 280 -0.06 74.65 -4.29
C ALA A 280 -1.21 73.73 -3.81
N PRO A 281 -2.45 74.23 -3.70
CA PRO A 281 -3.59 73.44 -3.18
C PRO A 281 -3.89 72.15 -3.96
N ASP A 282 -3.50 72.10 -5.23
CA ASP A 282 -3.68 70.98 -6.16
C ASP A 282 -2.39 70.17 -6.38
N ALA A 283 -1.33 70.45 -5.63
CA ALA A 283 -0.08 69.70 -5.72
C ALA A 283 -0.28 68.23 -5.32
N VAL A 284 0.18 67.31 -6.17
CA VAL A 284 0.21 65.87 -5.88
C VAL A 284 1.56 65.52 -5.30
N LEU A 285 1.57 65.12 -4.03
CA LEU A 285 2.80 64.79 -3.30
C LEU A 285 2.94 63.26 -3.21
N PRO A 286 3.96 62.66 -3.85
CA PRO A 286 4.32 61.28 -3.59
C PRO A 286 4.60 61.08 -2.09
N SER A 287 3.90 60.15 -1.45
CA SER A 287 4.11 59.82 -0.03
C SER A 287 5.14 58.71 0.19
N PHE A 288 5.48 57.97 -0.86
CA PHE A 288 6.52 56.96 -0.85
C PHE A 288 7.15 56.84 -2.25
N TYR A 289 8.34 56.24 -2.32
CA TYR A 289 8.93 55.75 -3.56
C TYR A 289 9.16 54.25 -3.48
N THR A 290 9.37 53.60 -4.64
CA THR A 290 9.83 52.21 -4.70
C THR A 290 11.15 52.13 -5.44
N VAL A 291 12.04 51.21 -5.08
CA VAL A 291 13.34 51.09 -5.78
C VAL A 291 13.17 50.87 -7.30
N PRO A 292 12.25 50.02 -7.79
CA PRO A 292 12.01 49.87 -9.22
C PRO A 292 11.59 51.16 -9.94
N THR A 293 10.92 52.10 -9.27
CA THR A 293 10.41 53.38 -9.83
C THR A 293 11.17 54.61 -9.32
N ALA A 294 12.22 54.44 -8.52
CA ALA A 294 12.82 55.51 -7.73
C ALA A 294 13.30 56.71 -8.55
N ARG A 295 13.73 56.49 -9.81
CA ARG A 295 14.10 57.58 -10.71
C ARG A 295 12.90 58.42 -11.16
N GLU A 296 11.77 57.78 -11.45
CA GLU A 296 10.54 58.47 -11.84
C GLU A 296 9.97 59.24 -10.64
N ASP A 297 9.96 58.59 -9.48
CA ASP A 297 9.53 59.20 -8.20
C ASP A 297 10.41 60.41 -7.83
N TYR A 298 11.73 60.32 -8.02
CA TYR A 298 12.65 61.44 -7.84
C TYR A 298 12.33 62.64 -8.74
N LEU A 299 12.13 62.39 -10.04
CA LEU A 299 11.81 63.44 -11.00
C LEU A 299 10.48 64.13 -10.65
N ALA A 300 9.50 63.37 -10.15
CA ALA A 300 8.24 63.92 -9.67
C ALA A 300 8.45 64.85 -8.47
N ILE A 301 9.31 64.50 -7.51
CA ILE A 301 9.62 65.35 -6.36
C ILE A 301 10.34 66.64 -6.80
N VAL A 302 11.35 66.53 -7.67
CA VAL A 302 12.14 67.70 -8.12
C VAL A 302 11.30 68.72 -8.89
N ALA A 303 10.22 68.28 -9.54
CA ALA A 303 9.27 69.15 -10.22
C ALA A 303 8.33 69.92 -9.27
N LEU A 304 8.30 69.59 -7.97
CA LEU A 304 7.51 70.32 -6.99
C LEU A 304 8.18 71.66 -6.65
N GLU A 305 7.43 72.75 -6.79
CA GLU A 305 7.87 74.12 -6.49
C GLU A 305 7.01 74.71 -5.36
N PRO A 306 7.33 74.44 -4.08
CA PRO A 306 6.64 75.10 -2.97
C PRO A 306 6.91 76.61 -2.98
N GLU A 307 6.03 77.37 -2.35
CA GLU A 307 6.18 78.82 -2.19
C GLU A 307 6.46 79.20 -0.73
N ARG A 308 7.28 80.23 -0.52
CA ARG A 308 7.58 80.79 0.79
C ARG A 308 7.77 82.31 0.69
N GLU A 309 7.00 83.04 1.48
CA GLU A 309 7.00 84.51 1.47
C GLU A 309 8.42 85.07 1.72
N HIS A 310 8.86 86.00 0.87
CA HIS A 310 10.20 86.62 0.87
C HIS A 310 11.38 85.72 0.48
N TYR A 311 11.15 84.52 -0.03
CA TYR A 311 12.21 83.61 -0.50
C TYR A 311 11.94 83.12 -1.92
N THR A 312 13.01 82.87 -2.68
CA THR A 312 12.98 82.13 -3.95
C THR A 312 13.34 80.66 -3.69
N PHE A 313 12.54 79.74 -4.19
CA PHE A 313 12.84 78.31 -4.18
C PHE A 313 14.04 78.01 -5.08
N LYS A 314 15.00 77.23 -4.59
CA LYS A 314 16.26 76.91 -5.31
C LYS A 314 16.38 75.43 -5.66
N GLY A 315 15.38 74.62 -5.35
CA GLY A 315 15.39 73.18 -5.54
C GLY A 315 15.36 72.41 -4.22
N TRP A 316 15.57 71.11 -4.33
CA TRP A 316 15.51 70.17 -3.21
C TRP A 316 16.89 69.68 -2.81
N SER A 317 17.08 69.48 -1.52
CA SER A 317 18.12 68.63 -0.97
C SER A 317 17.49 67.36 -0.41
N PHE A 318 18.19 66.22 -0.50
CA PHE A 318 17.66 64.92 -0.08
C PHE A 318 18.57 64.29 0.97
N GLU A 319 17.97 63.83 2.07
CA GLU A 319 18.67 63.07 3.10
C GLU A 319 17.97 61.73 3.35
N PRO A 320 18.65 60.59 3.13
CA PRO A 320 19.92 60.47 2.42
C PRO A 320 19.78 60.84 0.93
N ALA A 321 20.90 61.16 0.28
CA ALA A 321 20.91 61.50 -1.15
C ALA A 321 20.32 60.37 -2.00
N ILE A 322 19.35 60.69 -2.87
CA ILE A 322 18.59 59.67 -3.61
C ILE A 322 19.46 58.77 -4.48
N GLU A 323 20.54 59.30 -5.05
CA GLU A 323 21.49 58.55 -5.88
C GLU A 323 22.18 57.43 -5.09
N LYS A 324 22.40 57.63 -3.77
CA LYS A 324 22.98 56.60 -2.88
C LYS A 324 21.96 55.52 -2.49
N LEU A 325 20.67 55.81 -2.60
CA LEU A 325 19.58 54.88 -2.24
C LEU A 325 19.27 53.87 -3.34
N LEU A 326 19.65 54.20 -4.59
CA LEU A 326 19.47 53.34 -5.75
C LEU A 326 20.41 52.12 -5.75
N GLU A 327 21.47 52.14 -4.94
CA GLU A 327 22.60 51.22 -5.13
C GLU A 327 22.71 50.09 -4.08
N THR A 328 22.38 50.29 -2.79
CA THR A 328 22.61 49.20 -1.81
C THR A 328 21.69 49.12 -0.59
N SER A 329 20.97 50.18 -0.20
CA SER A 329 20.08 50.13 0.97
C SER A 329 19.03 51.24 0.90
N PRO A 330 17.83 50.97 0.34
CA PRO A 330 16.76 51.95 0.33
C PRO A 330 16.28 52.25 1.76
N ALA A 331 15.95 53.51 1.99
CA ALA A 331 15.49 54.02 3.27
C ALA A 331 14.48 55.15 3.03
N PRO A 332 13.62 55.48 4.01
CA PRO A 332 12.83 56.70 3.95
C PRO A 332 13.71 57.92 3.66
N ILE A 333 13.18 58.87 2.89
CA ILE A 333 13.88 60.11 2.52
C ILE A 333 13.19 61.33 3.08
N THR A 334 13.99 62.34 3.37
CA THR A 334 13.51 63.71 3.58
C THR A 334 13.95 64.57 2.41
N ALA A 335 13.00 65.17 1.69
CA ALA A 335 13.22 66.22 0.72
C ALA A 335 13.09 67.57 1.43
N THR A 336 14.19 68.31 1.56
CA THR A 336 14.25 69.63 2.19
C THR A 336 14.36 70.71 1.13
N ALA A 337 13.40 71.65 1.11
CA ALA A 337 13.37 72.77 0.19
C ALA A 337 14.50 73.76 0.50
N LEU A 338 15.26 74.13 -0.53
CA LEU A 338 16.31 75.13 -0.43
C LEU A 338 15.75 76.51 -0.81
N TRP A 339 16.05 77.51 0.01
CA TRP A 339 15.48 78.85 -0.11
C TRP A 339 16.57 79.92 -0.13
N GLU A 340 16.43 80.91 -1.01
CA GLU A 340 17.27 82.12 -1.04
C GLU A 340 16.41 83.36 -0.73
N PRO A 341 16.80 84.24 0.21
CA PRO A 341 16.06 85.46 0.48
C PRO A 341 15.98 86.37 -0.76
N ILE A 342 14.81 86.95 -1.01
CA ILE A 342 14.65 87.98 -2.06
C ILE A 342 15.23 89.30 -1.50
N PRO A 343 16.26 89.89 -2.14
CA PRO A 343 16.81 91.17 -1.68
C PRO A 343 15.74 92.26 -1.73
N TYR A 344 15.60 93.02 -0.64
CA TYR A 344 14.69 94.16 -0.53
C TYR A 344 15.13 95.36 -1.38
#